data_AF-A0A7W1Z3D4-F1
#
_entry.id   AF-A0A7W1Z3D4-F1
#
_cell.length_a   1.000
_cell.length_b   1.000
_cell.length_c   1.000
_cell.angle_alpha   90.00
_cell.angle_beta   90.00
_cell.angle_gamma   90.00
#
_symmetry.space_group_name_H-M   'P 1'
#
loop_
_entity.id
_entity.type
_entity.pdbx_description
1 polymer ?
#
loop_
_entity_poly.entity_id
_entity_poly.type
_entity_poly.pdbx_seq_one_letter_code
_entity_poly.pdbx_strand_id
1 'polypeptide(L)'
;AQRRVLITQTEELRHQLKKGSDGIAELKRTKQPSEDAMAVLREIRDRIQTMDVELRTAEEQLQDHALRIPNIPHESVPSGKDEHDNVEVRQWGSPPEFSFPARSHQDLGEALG
;
A
#
# COMPACT_ATOMS: atom_id res chain seq x y z
N ALA A 1 -8.13 9.56 -4.99
CA ALA A 1 -8.81 9.87 -6.28
C ALA A 1 -7.93 9.54 -7.49
N GLN A 2 -6.64 9.91 -7.46
CA GLN A 2 -5.69 9.77 -8.58
C GLN A 2 -5.56 8.35 -9.17
N ARG A 3 -5.40 7.29 -8.36
CA ARG A 3 -5.34 5.89 -8.85
C ARG A 3 -6.56 5.50 -9.70
N ARG A 4 -7.78 5.82 -9.24
CA ARG A 4 -9.01 5.51 -9.98
C ARG A 4 -9.06 6.23 -11.32
N VAL A 5 -8.66 7.51 -11.34
CA VAL A 5 -8.60 8.30 -12.58
C VAL A 5 -7.59 7.70 -13.56
N LEU A 6 -6.39 7.33 -13.10
CA LEU A 6 -5.36 6.69 -13.92
C LEU A 6 -5.86 5.38 -14.53
N ILE A 7 -6.51 4.52 -13.74
CA ILE A 7 -7.10 3.27 -14.23
C ILE A 7 -8.10 3.55 -15.36
N THR A 8 -9.07 4.44 -15.12
CA THR A 8 -10.11 4.75 -16.11
C THR A 8 -9.51 5.31 -17.40
N GLN A 9 -8.53 6.21 -17.30
CA GLN A 9 -7.88 6.82 -18.46
C GLN A 9 -7.02 5.80 -19.23
N THR A 10 -6.29 4.93 -18.54
CA THR A 10 -5.49 3.87 -19.18
C THR A 10 -6.39 2.89 -19.92
N GLU A 11 -7.54 2.50 -19.36
CA GLU A 11 -8.49 1.60 -20.03
C GLU A 11 -9.13 2.25 -21.27
N GLU A 12 -9.45 3.55 -21.21
CA GLU A 12 -9.95 4.29 -22.38
C GLU A 12 -8.90 4.34 -23.50
N LEU A 13 -7.63 4.62 -23.17
CA LEU A 13 -6.55 4.61 -24.16
C LEU A 13 -6.29 3.21 -24.73
N ARG A 14 -6.39 2.15 -23.92
CA ARG A 14 -6.29 0.75 -24.40
C ARG A 14 -7.41 0.42 -25.37
N HIS A 15 -8.63 0.89 -25.11
CA HIS A 15 -9.76 0.74 -26.02
C HIS A 15 -9.54 1.47 -27.35
N GLN A 16 -9.05 2.71 -27.29
CA GLN A 16 -8.70 3.49 -28.47
C GLN A 16 -7.58 2.84 -29.29
N LEU A 17 -6.54 2.32 -28.63
CA LEU A 17 -5.46 1.57 -29.27
C LEU A 17 -5.98 0.33 -30.01
N LYS A 18 -6.89 -0.42 -29.38
CA LYS A 18 -7.48 -1.62 -29.99
C LYS A 18 -8.30 -1.27 -31.24
N LYS A 19 -9.22 -0.30 -31.12
CA LYS A 19 -10.02 0.19 -32.25
C LYS A 19 -9.15 0.72 -33.39
N GLY A 20 -8.14 1.52 -33.07
CA GLY A 20 -7.23 2.05 -34.08
C GLY A 20 -6.38 0.98 -34.74
N SER A 21 -5.95 -0.04 -34.00
CA SER A 21 -5.21 -1.19 -34.56
C SER A 21 -6.07 -1.99 -35.55
N ASP A 22 -7.32 -2.24 -35.20
CA ASP A 22 -8.29 -2.92 -36.09
C ASP A 22 -8.54 -2.08 -37.36
N GLY A 23 -8.68 -0.76 -37.22
CA GLY A 23 -8.81 0.17 -38.34
C GLY A 23 -7.59 0.17 -39.27
N ILE A 24 -6.37 0.13 -38.73
CA ILE A 24 -5.14 0.04 -39.53
C ILE A 24 -5.04 -1.31 -40.26
N ALA A 25 -5.47 -2.41 -39.62
CA ALA A 25 -5.50 -3.71 -40.27
C ALA A 25 -6.42 -3.69 -41.51
N GLU A 26 -7.58 -3.02 -41.42
CA GLU A 26 -8.49 -2.84 -42.53
C GLU A 26 -7.89 -1.95 -43.64
N LEU A 27 -7.28 -0.82 -43.29
CA LEU A 27 -6.63 0.08 -44.26
C LEU A 27 -5.48 -0.62 -45.02
N LYS A 28 -4.72 -1.47 -44.33
CA LYS A 28 -3.67 -2.29 -44.97
C LYS A 28 -4.27 -3.32 -45.92
N ARG A 29 -5.42 -3.89 -45.60
CA ARG A 29 -6.16 -4.82 -46.46
C ARG A 29 -6.70 -4.15 -47.72
N THR A 30 -7.17 -2.90 -47.62
CA THR A 30 -7.66 -2.10 -48.74
C THR A 30 -6.56 -1.34 -49.50
N LYS A 31 -5.29 -1.53 -49.14
CA LYS A 31 -4.10 -0.86 -49.73
C LYS A 31 -4.14 0.68 -49.64
N GLN A 32 -4.80 1.21 -48.61
CA GLN A 32 -4.82 2.65 -48.33
C GLN A 32 -3.63 3.06 -47.45
N PRO A 33 -3.16 4.33 -47.56
CA PRO A 33 -2.08 4.84 -46.72
C PRO A 33 -2.50 4.82 -45.24
N SER A 34 -1.59 4.36 -44.38
CA SER A 34 -1.83 4.16 -42.93
C SER A 34 -0.72 4.72 -42.04
N GLU A 35 0.23 5.47 -42.61
CA GLU A 35 1.42 5.97 -41.89
C GLU A 35 1.05 6.95 -40.77
N ASP A 36 0.17 7.91 -41.04
CA ASP A 36 -0.31 8.87 -40.04
C ASP A 36 -1.07 8.18 -38.89
N ALA A 37 -1.93 7.20 -39.23
CA ALA A 37 -2.66 6.41 -38.24
C ALA A 37 -1.70 5.57 -37.37
N MET A 38 -0.62 5.04 -37.96
CA MET A 38 0.41 4.32 -37.20
C MET A 38 1.20 5.25 -36.27
N ALA A 39 1.45 6.51 -36.65
CA ALA A 39 2.09 7.49 -35.79
C ALA A 39 1.23 7.80 -34.55
N VAL A 40 -0.06 8.06 -34.74
CA VAL A 40 -1.02 8.30 -33.63
C VAL A 40 -1.10 7.10 -32.68
N LEU A 41 -1.13 5.87 -33.20
CA LEU A 41 -1.15 4.69 -32.35
C LEU A 41 0.14 4.50 -31.53
N ARG A 42 1.29 4.92 -32.06
CA ARG A 42 2.55 4.91 -31.30
C ARG A 42 2.48 5.88 -30.13
N GLU A 43 2.00 7.11 -30.36
CA GLU A 43 1.81 8.09 -29.28
C GLU A 43 0.86 7.58 -28.19
N ILE A 44 -0.26 6.94 -28.58
CA ILE A 44 -1.19 6.31 -27.63
C ILE A 44 -0.48 5.21 -26.82
N ARG A 45 0.35 4.39 -27.46
CA ARG A 45 1.11 3.33 -26.77
C ARG A 45 2.11 3.92 -25.78
N ASP A 46 2.84 4.96 -26.15
CA ASP A 46 3.80 5.65 -25.26
C ASP A 46 3.09 6.30 -24.08
N ARG A 47 1.89 6.86 -24.31
CA ARG A 47 1.06 7.42 -23.26
C ARG A 47 0.57 6.35 -22.28
N ILE A 48 0.10 5.20 -22.78
CA ILE A 48 -0.28 4.06 -21.94
C ILE A 48 0.90 3.61 -21.08
N GLN A 49 2.10 3.49 -21.66
CA GLN A 49 3.29 3.06 -20.92
C GLN A 49 3.64 4.04 -19.79
N THR A 50 3.53 5.34 -20.04
CA THR A 50 3.74 6.38 -19.02
C THR A 50 2.71 6.25 -17.89
N MET A 51 1.43 6.10 -18.24
CA MET A 51 0.34 5.99 -17.27
C MET A 51 0.39 4.69 -16.45
N ASP A 52 0.87 3.58 -17.03
CA ASP A 52 1.10 2.33 -16.31
C ASP A 52 2.20 2.47 -15.25
N VAL A 53 3.26 3.24 -15.52
CA VAL A 53 4.30 3.57 -14.53
C VAL A 53 3.71 4.42 -13.40
N GLU A 54 2.98 5.49 -13.73
CA GLU A 54 2.31 6.34 -12.73
C GLU A 54 1.32 5.56 -11.87
N LEU A 55 0.56 4.64 -12.48
CA LEU A 55 -0.37 3.77 -11.78
C LEU A 55 0.36 2.86 -10.79
N ARG A 56 1.45 2.24 -11.22
CA ARG A 56 2.28 1.39 -10.35
C ARG A 56 2.81 2.17 -9.15
N THR A 57 3.34 3.38 -9.37
CA THR A 57 3.82 4.23 -8.27
C THR A 57 2.69 4.58 -7.30
N ALA A 58 1.49 4.89 -7.81
CA ALA A 58 0.33 5.17 -6.97
C ALA A 58 -0.13 3.94 -6.16
N GLU A 59 0.03 2.73 -6.69
CA GLU A 59 -0.25 1.47 -5.99
C GLU A 59 0.77 1.17 -4.90
N GLU A 60 2.05 1.36 -5.19
CA GLU A 60 3.13 1.20 -4.20
C GLU A 60 2.94 2.18 -3.02
N GLN A 61 2.58 3.43 -3.28
CA GLN A 61 2.27 4.42 -2.25
C GLN A 61 1.04 4.03 -1.41
N LEU A 62 -0.02 3.55 -2.08
CA LEU A 62 -1.21 3.08 -1.39
C LEU A 62 -0.89 1.90 -0.46
N GLN A 63 -0.05 0.97 -0.93
CA GLN A 63 0.38 -0.18 -0.15
C GLN A 63 1.25 0.23 1.05
N ASP A 64 2.23 1.12 0.86
CA ASP A 64 3.05 1.65 1.96
C ASP A 64 2.17 2.31 3.03
N HIS A 65 1.20 3.13 2.62
CA HIS A 65 0.27 3.75 3.56
C HIS A 65 -0.58 2.73 4.29
N ALA A 66 -1.11 1.71 3.59
CA ALA A 66 -1.91 0.66 4.22
C ALA A 66 -1.13 -0.13 5.27
N LEU A 67 0.16 -0.41 5.02
CA LEU A 67 1.03 -1.15 5.95
C LEU A 67 1.38 -0.37 7.22
N ARG A 68 1.24 0.97 7.21
CA ARG A 68 1.49 1.82 8.37
C ARG A 68 0.29 1.97 9.29
N ILE A 69 -0.90 1.58 8.84
CA ILE A 69 -2.12 1.69 9.63
C ILE A 69 -2.08 0.59 10.70
N PRO A 70 -2.14 0.94 12.00
CA PRO A 70 -2.17 -0.05 13.06
C PRO A 70 -3.46 -0.87 13.00
N ASN A 71 -3.46 -2.00 13.70
CA ASN A 71 -4.66 -2.82 13.77
C ASN A 71 -5.80 -2.08 14.49
N ILE A 72 -7.04 -2.35 14.07
CA ILE A 72 -8.23 -1.80 14.71
C ILE A 72 -8.42 -2.54 16.04
N PRO A 73 -8.50 -1.84 17.20
CA PRO A 73 -8.79 -2.47 18.47
C PRO A 73 -10.11 -3.23 18.44
N HIS A 74 -10.16 -4.37 19.14
CA HIS A 74 -11.40 -5.12 19.29
C HIS A 74 -12.41 -4.33 20.14
N GLU A 75 -13.71 -4.54 19.93
CA GLU A 75 -14.79 -3.83 20.65
C GLU A 75 -14.73 -3.98 22.18
N SER A 76 -14.10 -5.05 22.66
CA SER A 76 -13.93 -5.32 24.09
C SER A 76 -12.72 -4.60 24.71
N VAL A 77 -11.87 -3.93 23.92
CA VAL A 77 -10.68 -3.24 24.42
C VAL A 77 -11.11 -1.93 25.05
N PRO A 78 -10.76 -1.66 26.32
CA PRO A 78 -11.11 -0.41 26.98
C PRO A 78 -10.46 0.77 26.25
N SER A 79 -11.18 1.89 26.16
CA SER A 79 -10.63 3.13 25.61
C SER A 79 -9.67 3.75 26.61
N GLY A 80 -8.48 4.11 26.14
CA GLY A 80 -7.44 4.76 26.93
C GLY A 80 -6.52 5.55 26.02
N LYS A 81 -5.88 6.59 26.57
CA LYS A 81 -4.91 7.43 25.87
C LYS A 81 -3.49 6.89 26.04
N ASP A 82 -3.19 6.39 27.22
CA ASP A 82 -1.85 5.92 27.60
C ASP A 82 -1.95 4.80 28.64
N GLU A 83 -0.79 4.38 29.16
CA GLU A 83 -0.69 3.25 30.08
C GLU A 83 -1.41 3.47 31.42
N HIS A 84 -1.75 4.70 31.80
CA HIS A 84 -2.44 4.98 33.05
C HIS A 84 -3.93 4.61 32.99
N ASP A 85 -4.48 4.45 31.78
CA ASP A 85 -5.86 4.02 31.54
C ASP A 85 -5.99 2.48 31.46
N ASN A 86 -4.88 1.75 31.61
CA ASN A 86 -4.91 0.29 31.59
C ASN A 86 -5.67 -0.28 32.80
N VAL A 87 -6.57 -1.21 32.55
CA VAL A 87 -7.38 -1.85 33.58
C VAL A 87 -6.73 -3.17 34.03
N GLU A 88 -6.39 -3.28 35.31
CA GLU A 88 -5.96 -4.55 35.89
C GLU A 88 -7.15 -5.52 35.99
N VAL A 89 -7.06 -6.64 35.26
CA VAL A 89 -8.13 -7.65 35.22
C VAL A 89 -8.02 -8.63 36.39
N ARG A 90 -6.80 -8.99 36.79
CA ARG A 90 -6.54 -9.91 37.89
C ARG A 90 -5.12 -9.79 38.41
N GLN A 91 -4.96 -10.03 39.71
CA GLN A 91 -3.69 -10.26 40.38
C GLN A 91 -3.64 -11.69 40.93
N TRP A 92 -2.46 -12.29 41.00
CA TRP A 92 -2.27 -13.60 41.64
C TRP A 92 -1.01 -13.63 42.51
N GLY A 93 -1.15 -14.15 43.73
CA GLY A 93 -0.11 -14.10 44.76
C GLY A 93 0.01 -12.72 45.42
N SER A 94 1.03 -12.56 46.27
CA SER A 94 1.38 -11.30 46.90
C SER A 94 2.85 -10.96 46.62
N PRO A 95 3.19 -9.70 46.31
CA PRO A 95 4.59 -9.27 46.24
C PRO A 95 5.32 -9.58 47.56
N PRO A 96 6.54 -10.13 47.54
CA PRO A 96 7.28 -10.46 48.76
C PRO A 96 7.74 -9.21 49.50
N GLU A 97 7.68 -9.26 50.83
CA GLU A 97 8.29 -8.25 51.68
C GLU A 97 9.75 -8.60 51.92
N PHE A 98 10.65 -7.68 51.58
CA PHE A 98 12.07 -7.86 51.83
C PHE A 98 12.48 -7.17 53.14
N SER A 99 13.13 -7.91 54.03
CA SER A 99 13.75 -7.38 55.25
C SER A 99 15.12 -6.70 54.98
N PHE A 100 15.53 -6.64 53.72
CA PHE A 100 16.79 -6.06 53.24
C PHE A 100 16.53 -5.20 51.99
N PRO A 101 17.44 -4.27 51.64
CA PRO A 101 17.35 -3.52 50.39
C PRO A 101 17.41 -4.48 49.19
N ALA A 102 16.29 -4.60 48.47
CA ALA A 102 16.22 -5.41 47.27
C ALA A 102 17.20 -4.86 46.21
N ARG A 103 17.99 -5.76 45.62
CA ARG A 103 18.90 -5.43 44.50
C ARG A 103 18.19 -5.69 43.17
N SER A 104 18.57 -4.94 42.14
CA SER A 104 18.03 -5.21 40.80
C SER A 104 18.57 -6.54 40.27
N HIS A 105 17.88 -7.11 39.29
CA HIS A 105 18.34 -8.33 38.63
C HIS A 105 19.71 -8.13 37.95
N GLN A 106 20.03 -6.91 37.49
CA GLN A 106 21.31 -6.57 36.89
C GLN A 106 22.44 -6.60 37.93
N ASP A 107 22.27 -5.94 39.08
CA ASP A 107 23.29 -5.90 40.14
C ASP A 107 23.59 -7.30 40.68
N LEU A 108 22.56 -8.14 40.76
CA LEU A 108 22.72 -9.55 41.16
C LEU A 108 23.49 -10.33 40.10
N GLY A 109 23.20 -10.13 38.81
CA GLY A 109 23.94 -10.73 37.71
C GLY A 109 25.42 -10.35 37.72
N GLU A 110 25.73 -9.05 37.82
CA GLU A 110 27.12 -8.57 37.88
C GLU A 110 27.88 -9.10 39.09
N ALA A 111 27.20 -9.28 40.23
CA ALA A 111 27.81 -9.80 41.45
C ALA A 111 28.01 -11.32 41.45
N LEU A 112 27.20 -12.08 40.69
CA LEU A 112 27.21 -13.54 40.69
C LEU A 112 27.97 -14.15 39.49
N GLY A 113 28.27 -13.36 38.45
CA GLY A 113 29.04 -13.77 37.27
C GLY A 113 28.19 -14.44 36.21
#